data_AF-A0AAN9I2P9-F1
#
_entry.id   AF-A0AAN9I2P9-F1
#
_cell.length_a   1.000
_cell.length_b   1.000
_cell.length_c   1.000
_cell.angle_alpha   90.00
_cell.angle_beta   90.00
_cell.angle_gamma   90.00
#
_symmetry.space_group_name_H-M   'P 1'
#
loop_
_entity.id
_entity.type
_entity.pdbx_description
1 polymer ?
#
loop_
_entity_poly.entity_id
_entity_poly.type
_entity_poly.pdbx_seq_one_letter_code
_entity_poly.pdbx_strand_id
1 'polypeptide(L)'
;MCILCDHRQFEQRYYEFLDYFRIPDGPIFLVIGGEGPCNGIVNDYIGVLAKKFEAALVSLEHRYYGKSSPFNSLETKNLKYLSSKQALFDLAVFRQYYQESLNARLNRTKIENPWFFFGGSYSGALSAWFRLKFPHLTCGSLASSAVVLAVYNFTEFDQQIGESAGAECKAALQETTQLIEQKLETNGKELKASFNADDLEIDGDFLYFVADAAAIGIKCASPWLKQRRLGKTWWWGLI
;
A
#
# COMPACT_ATOMS: atom_id res chain seq x y z
N MET A 1 14.99 -4.84 14.35
CA MET A 1 14.91 -3.84 15.43
C MET A 1 14.98 -2.45 14.81
N CYS A 2 14.00 -1.59 15.07
CA CYS A 2 13.88 -0.28 14.44
C CYS A 2 14.14 0.84 15.44
N ILE A 3 14.73 1.94 14.97
CA ILE A 3 15.17 3.06 15.82
C ILE A 3 14.23 4.26 15.61
N LEU A 4 13.71 4.81 16.69
CA LEU A 4 12.98 6.09 16.71
C LEU A 4 13.95 7.27 16.62
N CYS A 5 13.48 8.47 16.23
CA CYS A 5 14.36 9.66 16.17
C CYS A 5 15.00 10.04 17.52
N ASP A 6 14.50 9.48 18.63
CA ASP A 6 15.03 9.69 19.98
C ASP A 6 15.84 8.48 20.50
N HIS A 7 16.34 7.64 19.59
CA HIS A 7 17.18 6.46 19.85
C HIS A 7 16.51 5.28 20.56
N ARG A 8 15.23 5.39 20.94
CA ARG A 8 14.47 4.23 21.44
C ARG A 8 14.24 3.22 20.34
N GLN A 9 14.13 1.96 20.71
CA GLN A 9 13.97 0.87 19.77
C GLN A 9 12.63 0.15 19.95
N PHE A 10 12.10 -0.39 18.86
CA PHE A 10 10.94 -1.28 18.89
C PHE A 10 11.14 -2.48 17.97
N GLU A 11 10.39 -3.54 18.26
CA GLU A 11 10.38 -4.76 17.46
C GLU A 11 9.48 -4.59 16.23
N GLN A 12 10.03 -4.92 15.06
CA GLN A 12 9.29 -4.92 13.81
C GLN A 12 9.11 -6.35 13.34
N ARG A 13 7.87 -6.75 13.12
CA ARG A 13 7.50 -8.09 12.67
C ARG A 13 7.83 -8.26 11.20
N TYR A 14 8.37 -9.43 10.85
CA TYR A 14 8.55 -9.84 9.48
C TYR A 14 8.23 -11.33 9.32
N TYR A 15 8.00 -11.74 8.08
CA TYR A 15 7.84 -13.13 7.68
C TYR A 15 8.88 -13.46 6.62
N GLU A 16 9.33 -14.70 6.59
CA GLU A 16 10.27 -15.17 5.58
C GLU A 16 9.84 -16.51 4.99
N PHE A 17 10.24 -16.73 3.76
CA PHE A 17 10.06 -17.98 3.03
C PHE A 17 11.30 -18.23 2.18
N LEU A 18 12.03 -19.31 2.50
CA LEU A 18 13.35 -19.61 1.96
C LEU A 18 13.38 -20.84 1.04
N ASP A 19 12.26 -21.52 0.83
CA ASP A 19 12.25 -22.81 0.10
C ASP A 19 12.67 -22.67 -1.37
N TYR A 20 12.53 -21.48 -1.96
CA TYR A 20 12.99 -21.19 -3.33
C TYR A 20 14.41 -20.60 -3.39
N PHE A 21 14.98 -20.23 -2.24
CA PHE A 21 16.21 -19.45 -2.20
C PHE A 21 17.43 -20.25 -2.65
N ARG A 22 18.10 -19.81 -3.72
CA ARG A 22 19.38 -20.39 -4.12
C ARG A 22 20.49 -19.96 -3.16
N ILE A 23 21.07 -20.94 -2.49
CA ILE A 23 22.26 -20.76 -1.66
C ILE A 23 23.52 -20.72 -2.55
N PRO A 24 24.48 -19.79 -2.34
CA PRO A 24 24.52 -18.79 -1.28
C PRO A 24 24.04 -17.38 -1.67
N ASP A 25 23.82 -17.12 -2.95
CA ASP A 25 23.81 -15.76 -3.52
C ASP A 25 22.50 -15.37 -4.21
N GLY A 26 21.44 -16.16 -4.03
CA GLY A 26 20.12 -15.86 -4.60
C GLY A 26 19.63 -14.45 -4.26
N PRO A 27 18.74 -13.87 -5.07
CA PRO A 27 18.17 -12.57 -4.75
C PRO A 27 17.24 -12.65 -3.54
N ILE A 28 17.05 -11.52 -2.85
CA ILE A 28 16.08 -11.35 -1.78
C ILE A 28 15.00 -10.40 -2.26
N PHE A 29 13.76 -10.89 -2.27
CA PHE A 29 12.57 -10.12 -2.61
C PHE A 29 11.90 -9.67 -1.31
N LEU A 30 12.00 -8.37 -1.03
CA LEU A 30 11.35 -7.74 0.11
C LEU A 30 10.00 -7.16 -0.31
N VAL A 31 8.93 -7.74 0.22
CA VAL A 31 7.57 -7.20 0.12
C VAL A 31 7.35 -6.22 1.27
N ILE A 32 7.04 -4.97 0.94
CA ILE A 32 6.80 -3.90 1.91
C ILE A 32 5.34 -3.98 2.36
N GLY A 33 5.13 -4.19 3.66
CA GLY A 33 3.81 -4.09 4.28
C GLY A 33 3.25 -2.67 4.11
N GLY A 34 1.97 -2.58 3.76
CA GLY A 34 1.25 -1.31 3.64
C GLY A 34 0.58 -0.89 4.94
N GLU A 35 -0.56 -0.23 4.81
CA GLU A 35 -1.36 0.39 5.86
C GLU A 35 -2.22 -0.64 6.63
N GLY A 36 -1.63 -1.76 7.03
CA GLY A 36 -2.35 -2.83 7.68
C GLY A 36 -1.46 -3.91 8.29
N PRO A 37 -2.05 -4.81 9.09
CA PRO A 37 -1.32 -5.94 9.66
C PRO A 37 -0.79 -6.85 8.55
N CYS A 38 0.48 -7.19 8.63
CA CYS A 38 1.09 -8.24 7.83
C CYS A 38 0.69 -9.61 8.40
N ASN A 39 0.10 -10.45 7.55
CA ASN A 39 -0.45 -11.75 7.93
C ASN A 39 0.39 -12.94 7.41
N GLY A 40 1.57 -12.71 6.84
CA GLY A 40 2.42 -13.75 6.28
C GLY A 40 2.97 -13.43 4.90
N ILE A 41 3.51 -14.47 4.24
CA ILE A 41 3.88 -14.45 2.82
C ILE A 41 2.67 -14.92 2.01
N VAL A 42 2.22 -14.08 1.08
CA VAL A 42 1.10 -14.41 0.19
C VAL A 42 1.64 -15.12 -1.05
N ASN A 43 0.96 -16.19 -1.48
CA ASN A 43 1.30 -16.87 -2.74
C ASN A 43 0.66 -16.13 -3.93
N ASP A 44 1.26 -15.03 -4.33
CA ASP A 44 0.84 -14.19 -5.45
C ASP A 44 1.86 -14.22 -6.61
N TYR A 45 1.78 -13.23 -7.51
CA TYR A 45 2.72 -13.11 -8.62
C TYR A 45 4.18 -12.93 -8.16
N ILE A 46 4.43 -12.31 -7.01
CA ILE A 46 5.78 -12.17 -6.43
C ILE A 46 6.28 -13.56 -6.01
N GLY A 47 5.40 -14.42 -5.49
CA GLY A 47 5.65 -15.84 -5.27
C GLY A 47 6.14 -16.58 -6.52
N VAL A 48 5.47 -16.37 -7.64
CA VAL A 48 5.84 -16.95 -8.95
C VAL A 48 7.21 -16.45 -9.41
N LEU A 49 7.47 -15.15 -9.28
CA LEU A 49 8.77 -14.56 -9.62
C LEU A 49 9.87 -15.11 -8.72
N ALA A 50 9.64 -15.22 -7.42
CA ALA A 50 10.63 -15.73 -6.48
C ALA A 50 11.03 -17.17 -6.82
N LYS A 51 10.06 -18.02 -7.15
CA LYS A 51 10.36 -19.38 -7.61
C LYS A 51 11.19 -19.38 -8.90
N LYS A 52 10.86 -18.52 -9.87
CA LYS A 52 11.57 -18.44 -11.15
C LYS A 52 13.01 -17.94 -11.02
N PHE A 53 13.24 -16.98 -10.13
CA PHE A 53 14.54 -16.36 -9.90
C PHE A 53 15.31 -16.96 -8.72
N GLU A 54 14.78 -18.04 -8.14
CA GLU A 54 15.35 -18.72 -6.98
C GLU A 54 15.62 -17.74 -5.81
N ALA A 55 14.64 -16.87 -5.56
CA ALA A 55 14.72 -15.78 -4.60
C ALA A 55 14.18 -16.19 -3.22
N ALA A 56 14.77 -15.63 -2.16
CA ALA A 56 14.14 -15.59 -0.85
C ALA A 56 12.99 -14.58 -0.86
N LEU A 57 11.89 -14.90 -0.20
CA LEU A 57 10.78 -13.97 0.03
C LEU A 57 10.76 -13.52 1.47
N VAL A 58 10.72 -12.21 1.68
CA VAL A 58 10.64 -11.59 3.00
C VAL A 58 9.54 -10.55 2.94
N SER A 59 8.64 -10.53 3.92
CA SER A 59 7.61 -9.50 4.06
C SER A 59 7.82 -8.78 5.37
N LEU A 60 7.93 -7.45 5.32
CA LEU A 60 8.19 -6.62 6.49
C LEU A 60 6.95 -5.81 6.86
N GLU A 61 6.49 -5.93 8.09
CA GLU A 61 5.34 -5.18 8.58
C GLU A 61 5.71 -3.70 8.82
N HIS A 62 4.83 -2.81 8.39
CA HIS A 62 5.05 -1.38 8.51
C HIS A 62 4.93 -0.92 9.98
N ARG A 63 5.75 0.07 10.38
CA ARG A 63 5.64 0.72 11.69
C ARG A 63 4.21 1.21 11.95
N TYR A 64 3.74 1.09 13.19
CA TYR A 64 2.37 1.41 13.65
C TYR A 64 1.24 0.52 13.15
N TYR A 65 1.53 -0.53 12.37
CA TYR A 65 0.52 -1.48 11.91
C TYR A 65 0.74 -2.88 12.50
N GLY A 66 -0.37 -3.60 12.70
CA GLY A 66 -0.36 -4.94 13.25
C GLY A 66 0.35 -5.04 14.61
N LYS A 67 1.44 -5.81 14.66
CA LYS A 67 2.23 -6.00 15.89
C LYS A 67 3.49 -5.12 15.92
N SER A 68 3.71 -4.31 14.90
CA SER A 68 4.91 -3.50 14.74
C SER A 68 4.68 -2.07 15.19
N SER A 69 4.36 -1.86 16.46
CA SER A 69 4.09 -0.52 17.00
C SER A 69 5.11 -0.10 18.06
N PRO A 70 5.68 1.11 17.97
CA PRO A 70 6.55 1.64 19.02
C PRO A 70 5.80 2.08 20.29
N PHE A 71 4.47 2.23 20.21
CA PHE A 71 3.61 2.62 21.34
C PHE A 71 2.38 1.72 21.42
N ASN A 72 1.90 1.48 22.63
CA ASN A 72 0.66 0.72 22.85
C ASN A 72 -0.61 1.52 22.51
N SER A 73 -0.52 2.86 22.50
CA SER A 73 -1.63 3.77 22.19
C SER A 73 -1.36 4.54 20.91
N LEU A 74 -2.37 4.63 20.03
CA LEU A 74 -2.35 5.37 18.77
C LEU A 74 -2.84 6.83 18.92
N GLU A 75 -2.78 7.40 20.12
CA GLU A 75 -3.01 8.84 20.34
C GLU A 75 -2.09 9.70 19.45
N THR A 76 -2.59 10.84 18.99
CA THR A 76 -1.88 11.75 18.07
C THR A 76 -0.44 12.08 18.49
N LYS A 77 -0.20 12.27 19.79
CA LYS A 77 1.16 12.53 20.34
C LYS A 77 2.16 11.39 20.08
N ASN A 78 1.67 10.15 20.00
CA ASN A 78 2.47 8.96 19.75
C ASN A 78 2.69 8.71 18.25
N LEU A 79 1.88 9.32 17.37
CA LEU A 79 1.98 9.18 15.92
C LEU A 79 3.08 10.05 15.29
N LYS A 80 3.80 10.85 16.08
CA LYS A 80 4.89 11.71 15.59
C LYS A 80 6.03 11.00 14.85
N TYR A 81 6.17 9.67 14.99
CA TYR A 81 7.13 8.87 14.23
C TYR A 81 6.49 8.07 13.08
N LEU A 82 5.18 8.20 12.84
CA LEU A 82 4.50 7.62 11.70
C LEU A 82 4.71 8.55 10.49
N SER A 83 5.76 8.29 9.72
CA SER A 83 6.03 9.01 8.46
C SER A 83 6.68 8.08 7.44
N SER A 84 6.44 8.35 6.16
CA SER A 84 7.07 7.63 5.05
C SER A 84 8.59 7.72 5.10
N LYS A 85 9.14 8.89 5.45
CA LYS A 85 10.59 9.08 5.66
C LYS A 85 11.14 8.06 6.66
N GLN A 86 10.49 7.91 7.79
CA GLN A 86 10.92 6.97 8.81
C GLN A 86 10.73 5.51 8.42
N ALA A 87 9.64 5.18 7.72
CA ALA A 87 9.44 3.85 7.16
C ALA A 87 10.55 3.47 6.17
N LEU A 88 11.03 4.40 5.34
CA LEU A 88 12.17 4.15 4.44
C LEU A 88 13.47 3.85 5.20
N PHE A 89 13.70 4.48 6.35
CA PHE A 89 14.85 4.14 7.21
C PHE A 89 14.70 2.76 7.85
N ASP A 90 13.48 2.36 8.25
CA ASP A 90 13.24 1.00 8.72
C ASP A 90 13.58 -0.04 7.66
N LEU A 91 13.21 0.21 6.40
CA LEU A 91 13.56 -0.67 5.27
C LEU A 91 15.08 -0.83 5.14
N ALA A 92 15.85 0.25 5.25
CA ALA A 92 17.30 0.22 5.15
C ALA A 92 17.94 -0.55 6.31
N VAL A 93 17.50 -0.28 7.55
CA VAL A 93 17.99 -0.95 8.75
C VAL A 93 17.61 -2.44 8.74
N PHE A 94 16.37 -2.77 8.38
CA PHE A 94 15.90 -4.14 8.29
C PHE A 94 16.68 -4.94 7.24
N ARG A 95 16.89 -4.37 6.06
CA ARG A 95 17.69 -4.98 5.00
C ARG A 95 19.08 -5.36 5.51
N GLN A 96 19.76 -4.43 6.18
CA GLN A 96 21.09 -4.68 6.74
C GLN A 96 21.05 -5.80 7.79
N TYR A 97 20.14 -5.68 8.75
CA TYR A 97 19.93 -6.68 9.80
C TYR A 97 19.66 -8.08 9.23
N TYR A 98 18.80 -8.17 8.21
CA TYR A 98 18.43 -9.44 7.62
C TYR A 98 19.59 -10.06 6.83
N GLN A 99 20.35 -9.25 6.07
CA GLN A 99 21.55 -9.71 5.37
C GLN A 99 22.59 -10.30 6.34
N GLU A 100 22.84 -9.63 7.46
CA GLU A 100 23.75 -10.09 8.51
C GLU A 100 23.24 -11.37 9.18
N SER A 101 21.94 -11.42 9.53
CA SER A 101 21.29 -12.59 10.10
C SER A 101 21.34 -13.79 9.15
N LEU A 102 21.08 -13.58 7.85
CA LEU A 102 21.14 -14.64 6.84
C LEU A 102 22.57 -15.17 6.67
N ASN A 103 23.56 -14.29 6.65
CA ASN A 103 24.97 -14.68 6.61
C ASN A 103 25.36 -15.51 7.83
N ALA A 104 24.97 -15.09 9.04
CA ALA A 104 25.23 -15.83 10.26
C ALA A 104 24.56 -17.22 10.26
N ARG A 105 23.28 -17.30 9.90
CA ARG A 105 22.52 -18.58 9.84
C ARG A 105 23.10 -19.58 8.85
N LEU A 106 23.77 -19.10 7.81
CA LEU A 106 24.32 -19.91 6.73
C LEU A 106 25.86 -20.02 6.81
N ASN A 107 26.45 -19.61 7.92
CA ASN A 107 27.90 -19.63 8.18
C ASN A 107 28.73 -18.96 7.08
N ARG A 108 28.27 -17.79 6.62
CA ARG A 108 28.92 -16.98 5.56
C ARG A 108 29.48 -15.70 6.15
N THR A 109 30.53 -15.19 5.52
CA THR A 109 31.16 -13.92 5.92
C THR A 109 31.27 -13.01 4.71
N LYS A 110 30.72 -11.79 4.83
CA LYS A 110 30.79 -10.74 3.80
C LYS A 110 30.18 -11.12 2.44
N ILE A 111 29.13 -11.95 2.42
CA ILE A 111 28.31 -12.17 1.22
C ILE A 111 27.19 -11.13 1.18
N GLU A 112 26.96 -10.58 0.00
CA GLU A 112 25.92 -9.59 -0.26
C GLU A 112 24.95 -10.15 -1.31
N ASN A 113 23.68 -10.29 -0.94
CA ASN A 113 22.66 -10.76 -1.87
C ASN A 113 22.11 -9.58 -2.70
N PRO A 114 21.66 -9.80 -3.95
CA PRO A 114 20.90 -8.80 -4.69
C PRO A 114 19.53 -8.57 -4.03
N TRP A 115 19.15 -7.31 -3.77
CA TRP A 115 17.86 -6.99 -3.15
C TRP A 115 16.89 -6.36 -4.13
N PHE A 116 15.63 -6.76 -4.09
CA PHE A 116 14.54 -6.16 -4.84
C PHE A 116 13.37 -5.85 -3.92
N PHE A 117 12.80 -4.65 -4.04
CA PHE A 117 11.74 -4.16 -3.17
C PHE A 117 10.41 -4.13 -3.92
N PHE A 118 9.35 -4.63 -3.29
CA PHE A 118 8.03 -4.77 -3.90
C PHE A 118 6.98 -4.09 -3.02
N GLY A 119 6.04 -3.39 -3.64
CA GLY A 119 4.92 -2.81 -2.92
C GLY A 119 3.77 -2.41 -3.86
N GLY A 120 2.59 -2.24 -3.26
CA GLY A 120 1.36 -1.80 -3.92
C GLY A 120 0.76 -0.59 -3.21
N SER A 121 0.05 0.29 -3.92
CA SER A 121 -0.55 1.48 -3.30
C SER A 121 0.52 2.33 -2.58
N TYR A 122 0.30 2.73 -1.33
CA TYR A 122 1.31 3.40 -0.49
C TYR A 122 2.61 2.62 -0.35
N SER A 123 2.56 1.30 -0.16
CA SER A 123 3.81 0.51 -0.09
C SER A 123 4.53 0.45 -1.44
N GLY A 124 3.80 0.63 -2.54
CA GLY A 124 4.35 0.87 -3.88
C GLY A 124 5.11 2.20 -3.95
N ALA A 125 4.57 3.26 -3.35
CA ALA A 125 5.27 4.54 -3.23
C ALA A 125 6.54 4.40 -2.39
N LEU A 126 6.49 3.69 -1.26
CA LEU A 126 7.68 3.35 -0.46
C LEU A 126 8.71 2.57 -1.29
N SER A 127 8.29 1.58 -2.09
CA SER A 127 9.18 0.80 -2.98
C SER A 127 9.93 1.71 -3.96
N ALA A 128 9.22 2.61 -4.63
CA ALA A 128 9.80 3.59 -5.56
C ALA A 128 10.75 4.57 -4.85
N TRP A 129 10.30 5.17 -3.74
CA TRP A 129 11.11 6.12 -2.98
C TRP A 129 12.34 5.48 -2.34
N PHE A 130 12.27 4.21 -1.95
CA PHE A 130 13.41 3.47 -1.41
C PHE A 130 14.50 3.33 -2.45
N ARG A 131 14.18 2.92 -3.68
CA ARG A 131 15.14 2.86 -4.78
C ARG A 131 15.75 4.23 -5.09
N LEU A 132 14.95 5.29 -5.03
CA LEU A 132 15.42 6.66 -5.28
C LEU A 132 16.38 7.15 -4.18
N LYS A 133 16.08 6.89 -2.90
CA LYS A 133 16.85 7.41 -1.76
C LYS A 133 18.02 6.52 -1.34
N PHE A 134 17.90 5.21 -1.53
CA PHE A 134 18.91 4.21 -1.15
C PHE A 134 19.29 3.31 -2.34
N PRO A 135 19.71 3.87 -3.50
CA PRO A 135 20.03 3.08 -4.69
C PRO A 135 21.20 2.11 -4.48
N HIS A 136 22.02 2.33 -3.45
CA HIS A 136 23.13 1.46 -3.05
C HIS A 136 22.70 0.24 -2.23
N LEU A 137 21.45 0.18 -1.74
CA LEU A 137 20.93 -0.92 -0.90
C LEU A 137 19.99 -1.86 -1.66
N THR A 138 19.63 -1.54 -2.90
CA THR A 138 18.70 -2.31 -3.72
C THR A 138 19.17 -2.35 -5.16
N CYS A 139 18.95 -3.47 -5.86
CA CYS A 139 19.18 -3.61 -7.30
C CYS A 139 18.00 -3.09 -8.12
N GLY A 140 16.78 -3.10 -7.55
CA GLY A 140 15.58 -2.67 -8.24
C GLY A 140 14.34 -2.64 -7.35
N SER A 141 13.27 -2.07 -7.90
CA SER A 141 12.00 -1.91 -7.20
C SER A 141 10.83 -2.13 -8.15
N LEU A 142 9.82 -2.86 -7.71
CA LEU A 142 8.52 -2.95 -8.35
C LEU A 142 7.52 -2.14 -7.52
N ALA A 143 6.99 -1.09 -8.12
CA ALA A 143 6.05 -0.15 -7.51
C ALA A 143 4.71 -0.26 -8.23
N SER A 144 3.82 -1.12 -7.75
CA SER A 144 2.52 -1.38 -8.38
C SER A 144 1.48 -0.36 -7.93
N SER A 145 0.81 0.30 -8.87
CA SER A 145 -0.26 1.27 -8.57
C SER A 145 0.17 2.27 -7.46
N ALA A 146 1.41 2.73 -7.56
CA ALA A 146 2.08 3.44 -6.49
C ALA A 146 1.67 4.91 -6.46
N VAL A 147 1.12 5.35 -5.33
CA VAL A 147 0.75 6.75 -5.09
C VAL A 147 1.99 7.59 -4.76
N VAL A 148 2.87 7.76 -5.74
CA VAL A 148 4.17 8.45 -5.58
C VAL A 148 4.04 9.97 -5.44
N LEU A 149 2.90 10.51 -5.86
CA LEU A 149 2.53 11.91 -5.69
C LEU A 149 1.26 11.99 -4.84
N ALA A 150 1.39 12.55 -3.63
CA ALA A 150 0.23 12.82 -2.78
C ALA A 150 -0.38 14.17 -3.19
N VAL A 151 -1.58 14.13 -3.74
CA VAL A 151 -2.35 15.32 -4.13
C VAL A 151 -3.48 15.50 -3.12
N TYR A 152 -3.56 16.67 -2.48
CA TYR A 152 -4.56 16.92 -1.43
C TYR A 152 -5.99 17.01 -2.01
N ASN A 153 -6.16 17.76 -3.09
CA ASN A 153 -7.42 17.86 -3.80
C ASN A 153 -7.27 17.21 -5.18
N PHE A 154 -7.66 15.94 -5.28
CA PHE A 154 -7.35 15.09 -6.43
C PHE A 154 -8.60 14.71 -7.23
N THR A 155 -9.25 15.70 -7.82
CA THR A 155 -10.50 15.53 -8.60
C THR A 155 -10.35 14.63 -9.81
N GLU A 156 -9.13 14.45 -10.34
CA GLU A 156 -8.83 13.57 -11.44
C GLU A 156 -9.06 12.09 -11.08
N PHE A 157 -9.01 11.75 -9.79
CA PHE A 157 -9.41 10.43 -9.31
C PHE A 157 -10.87 10.14 -9.65
N ASP A 158 -11.78 11.07 -9.30
CA ASP A 158 -13.21 10.93 -9.57
C ASP A 158 -13.51 10.97 -11.08
N GLN A 159 -12.77 11.79 -11.84
CA GLN A 159 -12.86 11.77 -13.30
C GLN A 159 -12.52 10.39 -13.85
N GLN A 160 -11.41 9.80 -13.41
CA GLN A 160 -10.99 8.47 -13.85
C GLN A 160 -12.00 7.40 -13.43
N ILE A 161 -12.61 7.49 -12.24
CA ILE A 161 -13.69 6.60 -11.80
C ILE A 161 -14.87 6.69 -12.78
N GLY A 162 -15.32 7.89 -13.13
CA GLY A 162 -16.39 8.09 -14.10
C GLY A 162 -16.05 7.55 -15.49
N GLU A 163 -14.83 7.74 -15.98
CA GLU A 163 -14.38 7.16 -17.25
C GLU A 163 -14.37 5.62 -17.22
N SER A 164 -13.99 5.04 -16.07
CA SER A 164 -13.94 3.59 -15.86
C SER A 164 -15.32 2.95 -15.79
N ALA A 165 -16.30 3.68 -15.25
CA ALA A 165 -17.70 3.25 -15.14
C ALA A 165 -18.41 3.14 -16.49
N GLY A 166 -17.95 3.89 -17.50
CA GLY A 166 -18.62 4.03 -18.79
C GLY A 166 -19.69 5.13 -18.80
N ALA A 167 -20.12 5.53 -20.00
CA ALA A 167 -20.92 6.74 -20.20
C ALA A 167 -22.26 6.75 -19.44
N GLU A 168 -23.00 5.64 -19.47
CA GLU A 168 -24.31 5.53 -18.81
C GLU A 168 -24.18 5.59 -17.28
N CYS A 169 -23.25 4.81 -16.71
CA CYS A 169 -23.03 4.81 -15.27
C CYS A 169 -22.46 6.14 -14.78
N LYS A 170 -21.57 6.78 -15.56
CA LYS A 170 -21.07 8.13 -15.28
C LYS A 170 -22.19 9.16 -15.22
N ALA A 171 -23.10 9.15 -16.20
CA ALA A 171 -24.24 10.07 -16.22
C ALA A 171 -25.16 9.84 -15.01
N ALA A 172 -25.48 8.59 -14.68
CA ALA A 172 -26.29 8.24 -13.52
C ALA A 172 -25.63 8.66 -12.20
N LEU A 173 -24.31 8.52 -12.06
CA LEU A 173 -23.57 8.99 -10.89
C LEU A 173 -23.65 10.50 -10.76
N GLN A 174 -23.45 11.25 -11.85
CA GLN A 174 -23.54 12.70 -11.85
C GLN A 174 -24.95 13.19 -11.50
N GLU A 175 -25.99 12.56 -12.05
CA GLU A 175 -27.39 12.86 -11.72
C GLU A 175 -27.70 12.54 -10.25
N THR A 176 -27.22 11.39 -9.75
CA THR A 176 -27.39 11.00 -8.35
C THR A 176 -26.75 12.01 -7.41
N THR A 177 -25.52 12.47 -7.70
CA THR A 177 -24.85 13.50 -6.91
C THR A 177 -25.65 14.80 -6.88
N GLN A 178 -26.17 15.26 -8.02
CA GLN A 178 -26.99 16.48 -8.09
C GLN A 178 -28.27 16.37 -7.26
N LEU A 179 -28.96 15.22 -7.33
CA LEU A 179 -30.17 14.98 -6.54
C LEU A 179 -29.87 14.94 -5.03
N ILE A 180 -28.73 14.38 -4.65
CA ILE A 180 -28.27 14.35 -3.26
C ILE A 180 -27.98 15.76 -2.75
N GLU A 181 -27.24 16.57 -3.51
CA GLU A 181 -26.94 17.97 -3.15
C GLU A 181 -28.22 18.78 -2.94
N GLN A 182 -29.18 18.70 -3.87
CA GLN A 182 -30.47 19.40 -3.75
C GLN A 182 -31.28 18.93 -2.53
N LYS A 183 -31.26 17.63 -2.23
CA LYS A 183 -32.01 17.07 -1.11
C LYS A 183 -31.32 17.34 0.23
N LEU A 184 -30.00 17.53 0.26
CA LEU A 184 -29.28 17.99 1.45
C LEU A 184 -29.75 19.38 1.90
N GLU A 185 -29.96 20.31 0.94
CA GLU A 185 -30.40 21.68 1.24
C GLU A 185 -31.80 21.75 1.87
N THR A 186 -32.67 20.78 1.55
CA THR A 186 -34.08 20.81 1.96
C THR A 186 -34.42 19.82 3.07
N ASN A 187 -33.84 18.63 3.07
CA ASN A 187 -34.15 17.56 4.02
C ASN A 187 -32.95 16.61 4.24
N GLY A 188 -31.80 17.18 4.60
CA GLY A 188 -30.55 16.43 4.78
C GLY A 188 -30.62 15.33 5.85
N LYS A 189 -31.37 15.52 6.94
CA LYS A 189 -31.48 14.52 8.02
C LYS A 189 -32.17 13.24 7.54
N GLU A 190 -33.30 13.36 6.84
CA GLU A 190 -34.01 12.20 6.30
C GLU A 190 -33.21 11.53 5.18
N LEU A 191 -32.52 12.32 4.35
CA LEU A 191 -31.63 11.78 3.33
C LEU A 191 -30.52 10.93 3.95
N LYS A 192 -29.77 11.47 4.90
CA LYS A 192 -28.69 10.74 5.59
C LYS A 192 -29.20 9.46 6.25
N ALA A 193 -30.37 9.51 6.90
CA ALA A 193 -31.02 8.33 7.46
C ALA A 193 -31.36 7.25 6.41
N SER A 194 -31.74 7.64 5.19
CA SER A 194 -32.00 6.67 4.11
C SER A 194 -30.75 5.90 3.64
N PHE A 195 -29.57 6.44 3.91
CA PHE A 195 -28.27 5.80 3.68
C PHE A 195 -27.70 5.14 4.94
N ASN A 196 -28.48 5.11 6.03
CA ASN A 196 -28.03 4.63 7.35
C ASN A 196 -26.78 5.37 7.85
N ALA A 197 -26.75 6.68 7.60
CA ALA A 197 -25.65 7.60 7.87
C ALA A 197 -26.11 8.84 8.66
N ASP A 198 -27.16 8.69 9.48
CA ASP A 198 -27.74 9.77 10.30
C ASP A 198 -26.78 10.31 11.38
N ASP A 199 -25.73 9.56 11.72
CA ASP A 199 -24.64 10.00 12.59
C ASP A 199 -23.69 11.03 11.93
N LEU A 200 -23.74 11.21 10.60
CA LEU A 200 -22.88 12.17 9.89
C LEU A 200 -23.45 13.59 9.97
N GLU A 201 -23.04 14.35 10.98
CA GLU A 201 -23.52 15.72 11.19
C GLU A 201 -23.08 16.69 10.07
N ILE A 202 -21.86 16.55 9.58
CA ILE A 202 -21.29 17.41 8.54
C ILE A 202 -21.70 16.90 7.14
N ASP A 203 -22.34 17.75 6.34
CA ASP A 203 -22.79 17.39 4.98
C ASP A 203 -21.63 16.95 4.08
N GLY A 204 -20.46 17.58 4.22
CA GLY A 204 -19.25 17.19 3.51
C GLY A 204 -18.82 15.74 3.78
N ASP A 205 -18.95 15.28 5.03
CA ASP A 205 -18.61 13.90 5.40
C ASP A 205 -19.58 12.90 4.76
N PHE A 206 -20.87 13.27 4.69
CA PHE A 206 -21.88 12.47 4.01
C PHE A 206 -21.64 12.42 2.49
N LEU A 207 -21.31 13.54 1.86
CA LEU A 207 -20.96 13.59 0.44
C LEU A 207 -19.72 12.75 0.14
N TYR A 208 -18.70 12.81 1.00
CA TYR A 208 -17.51 11.97 0.90
C TYR A 208 -17.86 10.48 1.03
N PHE A 209 -18.70 10.11 2.00
CA PHE A 209 -19.18 8.74 2.17
C PHE A 209 -19.87 8.19 0.92
N VAL A 210 -20.78 8.97 0.30
CA VAL A 210 -21.49 8.55 -0.92
C VAL A 210 -20.51 8.42 -2.10
N ALA A 211 -19.62 9.39 -2.29
CA ALA A 211 -18.64 9.36 -3.36
C ALA A 211 -17.69 8.15 -3.24
N ASP A 212 -17.18 7.87 -2.04
CA ASP A 212 -16.28 6.74 -1.80
C ASP A 212 -17.00 5.39 -1.99
N ALA A 213 -18.26 5.27 -1.55
CA ALA A 213 -19.07 4.08 -1.79
C ALA A 213 -19.23 3.77 -3.29
N ALA A 214 -19.48 4.80 -4.11
CA ALA A 214 -19.56 4.66 -5.57
C ALA A 214 -18.20 4.28 -6.19
N ALA A 215 -17.13 4.96 -5.79
CA ALA A 215 -15.78 4.72 -6.29
C ALA A 215 -15.28 3.30 -5.97
N ILE A 216 -15.52 2.83 -4.74
CA ILE A 216 -15.18 1.46 -4.32
C ILE A 216 -15.96 0.44 -5.15
N GLY A 217 -17.24 0.68 -5.42
CA GLY A 217 -18.05 -0.15 -6.29
C GLY A 217 -17.40 -0.35 -7.66
N ILE A 218 -16.98 0.73 -8.31
CA ILE A 218 -16.34 0.67 -9.63
C ILE A 218 -14.96 0.00 -9.57
N LYS A 219 -14.16 0.35 -8.56
CA LYS A 219 -12.80 -0.16 -8.37
C LYS A 219 -12.78 -1.66 -8.09
N CYS A 220 -13.74 -2.17 -7.31
CA CYS A 220 -13.73 -3.54 -6.79
C CYS A 220 -14.72 -4.49 -7.50
N ALA A 221 -15.84 -4.02 -8.05
CA ALA A 221 -16.92 -4.88 -8.55
C ALA A 221 -16.76 -5.35 -10.00
N SER A 222 -15.66 -5.05 -10.69
CA SER A 222 -15.48 -5.42 -12.10
C SER A 222 -14.45 -6.54 -12.32
N PRO A 223 -14.86 -7.83 -12.35
CA PRO A 223 -14.08 -8.89 -13.01
C PRO A 223 -13.82 -8.58 -14.49
N TRP A 224 -14.76 -7.90 -15.15
CA TRP A 224 -14.77 -7.64 -16.60
C TRP A 224 -13.79 -6.56 -17.08
N LEU A 225 -13.43 -5.60 -16.22
CA LEU A 225 -12.41 -4.59 -16.53
C LEU A 225 -10.98 -5.16 -16.53
N LYS A 226 -10.76 -6.35 -15.94
CA LYS A 226 -9.47 -7.05 -15.97
C LYS A 226 -9.18 -7.76 -17.30
N GLN A 227 -10.19 -7.99 -18.16
CA GLN A 227 -10.04 -8.94 -19.27
C GLN A 227 -10.30 -8.36 -20.68
N ARG A 228 -10.92 -7.19 -20.84
CA ARG A 228 -11.34 -6.70 -22.17
C ARG A 228 -10.38 -5.78 -22.93
N ARG A 229 -9.13 -5.60 -22.49
CA ARG A 229 -8.10 -4.91 -23.29
C ARG A 229 -6.71 -5.56 -23.18
N LEU A 230 -6.61 -6.84 -23.53
CA LEU A 230 -5.32 -7.54 -23.74
C LEU A 230 -4.55 -7.06 -25.00
N GLY A 231 -4.90 -5.91 -25.59
CA GLY A 231 -4.24 -5.34 -26.78
C GLY A 231 -3.69 -3.92 -26.60
N LYS A 232 -3.89 -3.29 -25.43
CA LYS A 232 -3.27 -2.01 -25.06
C LYS A 232 -2.98 -2.05 -23.57
N THR A 233 -1.71 -2.27 -23.23
CA THR A 233 -1.18 -2.25 -21.86
C THR A 233 -1.51 -0.92 -21.19
N TRP A 234 -2.56 -0.92 -20.37
CA TRP A 234 -2.72 0.02 -19.26
C TRP A 234 -2.92 -0.85 -18.03
N TRP A 235 -1.82 -1.14 -17.35
CA TRP A 235 -1.88 -1.60 -15.97
C TRP A 235 -2.52 -0.46 -15.17
N TRP A 236 -3.59 -0.75 -14.43
CA TRP A 236 -4.22 0.20 -13.51
C TRP A 236 -3.17 0.65 -12.48
N GLY A 237 -2.58 1.80 -12.73
CA GLY A 237 -1.39 2.28 -12.04
C GLY A 237 -0.75 3.42 -12.82
N LEU A 238 -1.56 4.43 -13.12
CA LEU A 238 -1.17 5.76 -13.57
C LEU A 238 -2.12 6.73 -12.86
N ILE A 239 -1.70 7.20 -11.69
CA ILE A 239 -1.30 8.57 -11.33
C ILE A 239 -0.72 8.47 -9.91
#